data_AF-A0A817X7P1-F1
#
_entry.id   AF-A0A817X7P1-F1
#
_cell.length_a   1.000
_cell.length_b   1.000
_cell.length_c   1.000
_cell.angle_alpha   90.00
_cell.angle_beta   90.00
_cell.angle_gamma   90.00
#
_symmetry.space_group_name_H-M   'P 1'
#
loop_
_entity.id
_entity.type
_entity.pdbx_description
1 polymer ?
#
loop_
_entity_poly.entity_id
_entity_poly.type
_entity_poly.pdbx_seq_one_letter_code
_entity_poly.pdbx_strand_id
1 'polypeptide(L)'
;KFPPTRWNHFASIGFTDRTNNALEGHHRSINARTAPHPNIWRYILLKRELDERTMISVSQEIKQKRPTKVQRKSYRDRDNYLIEAKELLINRKIDLTEYERRIRRLTYGYIKYHEDNDDSDFENDV
;
A
#
# COMPACT_ATOMS: atom_id res chain seq x y z
N LYS A 1 -13.05 7.86 -19.40
CA LYS A 1 -11.91 6.99 -19.01
C LYS A 1 -10.90 7.83 -18.23
N PHE A 2 -10.40 7.35 -17.09
CA PHE A 2 -9.43 8.08 -16.28
C PHE A 2 -8.03 7.97 -16.92
N PRO A 3 -7.26 9.08 -17.03
CA PRO A 3 -5.99 9.07 -17.76
C PRO A 3 -4.95 8.14 -17.08
N PRO A 4 -4.23 7.29 -17.85
CA PRO A 4 -3.23 6.37 -17.30
C PRO A 4 -2.09 7.07 -16.56
N THR A 5 -1.69 8.27 -17.00
CA THR A 5 -0.66 9.09 -16.35
C THR A 5 -1.00 9.49 -14.92
N ARG A 6 -2.25 9.31 -14.49
CA ARG A 6 -2.74 9.63 -13.15
C ARG A 6 -3.12 8.40 -12.34
N TRP A 7 -2.83 7.19 -12.83
CA TRP A 7 -3.02 5.95 -12.07
C TRP A 7 -2.11 5.88 -10.85
N ASN A 8 -0.90 6.45 -10.94
CA ASN A 8 -0.05 6.71 -9.79
C ASN A 8 -0.30 8.13 -9.27
N HIS A 9 -1.21 8.27 -8.30
CA HIS A 9 -1.53 9.58 -7.70
C HIS A 9 -0.33 10.25 -7.02
N PHE A 10 0.70 9.50 -6.62
CA PHE A 10 1.90 10.04 -5.99
C PHE A 10 2.79 10.76 -7.01
N ALA A 11 2.95 10.17 -8.20
CA ALA A 11 3.68 10.81 -9.30
C ALA A 11 3.08 12.17 -9.70
N SER A 12 1.76 12.32 -9.64
CA SER A 12 1.09 13.60 -9.95
C SER A 12 1.24 14.69 -8.86
N ILE A 13 1.71 14.34 -7.67
CA ILE A 13 1.85 15.28 -6.53
C ILE A 13 3.30 15.78 -6.42
N GLY A 14 4.22 15.29 -7.25
CA GLY A 14 5.64 15.68 -7.23
C GLY A 14 6.41 15.16 -6.01
N PHE A 15 5.80 14.23 -5.26
CA PHE A 15 6.46 13.50 -4.19
C PHE A 15 6.99 12.19 -4.75
N THR A 16 8.13 11.71 -4.21
CA THR A 16 8.90 10.55 -4.68
C THR A 16 8.04 9.40 -5.18
N ASP A 17 8.52 8.68 -6.19
CA ASP A 17 7.86 7.49 -6.74
C ASP A 17 7.50 6.55 -5.59
N ARG A 18 6.23 6.60 -5.14
CA ARG A 18 5.75 5.73 -4.08
C ARG A 18 5.71 4.34 -4.69
N THR A 19 6.78 3.59 -4.47
CA THR A 19 6.82 2.16 -4.77
C THR A 19 5.67 1.53 -4.01
N ASN A 20 4.92 0.65 -4.67
CA ASN A 20 4.13 -0.28 -3.88
C ASN A 20 5.20 -1.05 -3.08
N ASN A 21 5.27 -0.87 -1.76
CA ASN A 21 6.21 -1.63 -0.94
C ASN A 21 5.78 -3.10 -0.82
N ALA A 22 5.06 -3.65 -1.82
CA ALA A 22 4.63 -5.03 -1.81
C ALA A 22 5.83 -5.97 -1.94
N LEU A 23 6.84 -5.59 -2.72
CA LEU A 23 8.09 -6.34 -2.84
C LEU A 23 8.87 -6.36 -1.52
N GLU A 24 8.95 -5.20 -0.86
CA GLU A 24 9.60 -5.07 0.45
C GLU A 24 8.84 -5.84 1.55
N GLY A 25 7.49 -5.76 1.55
CA GLY A 25 6.64 -6.54 2.44
C GLY A 25 6.74 -8.04 2.19
N HIS A 26 6.87 -8.45 0.93
CA HIS A 26 7.11 -9.85 0.56
C HIS A 26 8.47 -10.33 1.09
N HIS A 27 9.54 -9.55 0.90
CA HIS A 27 10.86 -9.85 1.46
C HIS A 27 10.84 -9.92 2.99
N ARG A 28 10.17 -8.98 3.67
CA ARG A 28 9.98 -9.05 5.13
C ARG A 28 9.26 -10.33 5.57
N SER A 29 8.24 -10.78 4.83
CA SER A 29 7.51 -12.00 5.14
C SER A 29 8.35 -13.28 4.98
N ILE A 30 9.27 -13.28 4.01
CA ILE A 30 10.25 -14.35 3.81
C ILE A 30 11.27 -14.31 4.95
N ASN A 31 11.89 -13.15 5.18
CA ASN A 31 12.93 -12.96 6.19
C ASN A 31 12.46 -13.36 7.59
N ALA A 32 11.21 -13.02 7.97
CA ALA A 32 10.63 -13.39 9.26
C ALA A 32 10.46 -14.91 9.45
N ARG A 33 10.48 -15.69 8.36
CA ARG A 33 10.25 -17.15 8.36
C ARG A 33 11.50 -17.95 7.96
N THR A 34 12.56 -17.28 7.55
CA THR A 34 13.85 -17.89 7.21
C THR A 34 14.85 -17.68 8.33
N ALA A 35 15.59 -18.73 8.69
CA ALA A 35 16.78 -18.58 9.51
C ALA A 35 17.86 -17.75 8.75
N PRO A 36 18.85 -17.16 9.44
CA PRO A 36 19.93 -16.40 8.80
C PRO A 36 20.68 -17.16 7.69
N HIS A 37 20.72 -18.50 7.79
CA HIS A 37 21.29 -19.38 6.78
C HIS A 37 20.31 -20.51 6.43
N PRO A 38 19.32 -20.27 5.55
CA PRO A 38 18.33 -21.27 5.22
C PRO A 38 18.92 -22.30 4.25
N ASN A 39 18.55 -23.56 4.44
CA ASN A 39 18.77 -24.58 3.40
C ASN A 39 18.02 -24.15 2.11
N ILE A 40 18.69 -24.22 0.96
CA ILE A 40 18.13 -23.80 -0.33
C ILE A 40 16.81 -24.47 -0.68
N TRP A 41 16.67 -25.77 -0.37
CA TRP A 41 15.43 -26.50 -0.58
C TRP A 41 14.30 -25.99 0.30
N ARG A 42 14.63 -25.67 1.57
CA ARG A 42 13.67 -25.12 2.52
C ARG A 42 13.22 -23.72 2.10
N TYR A 43 14.15 -22.92 1.59
CA TYR A 43 13.85 -21.60 1.04
C TYR A 43 12.91 -21.68 -0.17
N ILE A 44 13.17 -22.58 -1.11
CA ILE A 44 12.31 -22.79 -2.30
C ILE A 44 10.89 -23.21 -1.88
N LEU A 45 10.77 -24.14 -0.93
CA LEU A 45 9.47 -24.59 -0.42
C LEU A 45 8.70 -23.45 0.26
N LEU A 46 9.38 -22.68 1.11
CA LEU A 46 8.77 -21.53 1.78
C LEU A 46 8.27 -20.48 0.78
N LYS A 47 9.05 -20.20 -0.27
CA LYS A 47 8.65 -19.26 -1.31
C LYS A 47 7.38 -19.73 -2.01
N ARG A 48 7.34 -21.00 -2.43
CA ARG A 48 6.14 -21.60 -3.07
C ARG A 48 4.91 -21.51 -2.18
N GLU A 49 5.06 -21.79 -0.89
CA GLU A 49 3.97 -21.70 0.08
C GLU A 49 3.44 -20.27 0.23
N LEU A 50 4.32 -19.27 0.26
CA LEU A 50 3.93 -17.86 0.32
C LEU A 50 3.22 -17.40 -0.96
N ASP A 51 3.71 -17.84 -2.12
CA ASP A 51 3.10 -17.55 -3.42
C ASP A 51 1.70 -18.17 -3.53
N GLU A 52 1.54 -19.42 -3.10
CA GLU A 52 0.24 -20.12 -3.07
C GLU A 52 -0.76 -19.42 -2.14
N ARG A 53 -0.35 -19.06 -0.92
CA ARG A 53 -1.18 -18.27 0.00
C ARG A 53 -1.61 -16.92 -0.60
N THR A 54 -0.71 -16.28 -1.33
CA THR A 54 -1.00 -15.00 -2.02
C THR A 54 -2.03 -15.20 -3.11
N MET A 55 -1.88 -16.23 -3.95
CA MET A 55 -2.85 -16.58 -4.98
C MET A 55 -4.23 -16.90 -4.41
N ILE A 56 -4.30 -17.67 -3.32
CA ILE A 56 -5.55 -17.98 -2.64
C ILE A 56 -6.21 -16.69 -2.16
N SER A 57 -5.47 -15.79 -1.49
CA SER A 57 -5.99 -14.50 -1.03
C SER A 57 -6.54 -13.67 -2.18
N VAL A 58 -5.78 -13.50 -3.26
CA VAL A 58 -6.22 -12.74 -4.45
C VAL A 58 -7.49 -13.34 -5.06
N SER A 59 -7.55 -14.67 -5.18
CA SER A 59 -8.72 -15.36 -5.72
C SER A 59 -9.98 -15.15 -4.87
N GLN A 60 -9.82 -15.10 -3.54
CA GLN A 60 -10.90 -14.84 -2.60
C GLN A 60 -11.36 -13.38 -2.69
N GLU A 61 -10.44 -12.43 -2.78
CA GLU A 61 -10.76 -11.01 -2.90
C GLU A 61 -11.53 -10.71 -4.18
N ILE A 62 -11.12 -11.31 -5.31
CA ILE A 62 -11.83 -11.18 -6.59
C ILE A 62 -13.26 -11.71 -6.48
N LYS A 63 -13.45 -12.90 -5.87
CA LYS A 63 -14.77 -13.51 -5.72
C LYS A 63 -15.68 -12.74 -4.75
N GLN A 64 -15.14 -12.29 -3.63
CA GLN A 64 -15.92 -11.64 -2.57
C GLN A 64 -16.07 -10.13 -2.77
N LYS A 65 -15.34 -9.52 -3.73
CA LYS A 65 -15.27 -8.08 -3.95
C LYS A 65 -14.95 -7.27 -2.68
N ARG A 66 -14.22 -7.90 -1.76
CA ARG A 66 -13.81 -7.31 -0.48
C ARG A 66 -12.42 -7.83 -0.10
N PRO A 67 -11.61 -7.05 0.61
CA PRO A 67 -10.31 -7.49 1.10
C PRO A 67 -10.47 -8.65 2.10
N THR A 68 -9.61 -9.67 1.99
CA THR A 68 -9.63 -10.85 2.89
C THR A 68 -9.05 -10.51 4.25
N LYS A 69 -8.09 -9.59 4.30
CA LYS A 69 -7.50 -9.10 5.55
C LYS A 69 -8.26 -7.88 6.06
N VAL A 70 -8.50 -7.86 7.37
CA VAL A 70 -9.03 -6.69 8.07
C VAL A 70 -8.02 -5.55 7.91
N GLN A 71 -8.39 -4.54 7.14
CA GLN A 71 -7.60 -3.33 7.02
C GLN A 71 -7.72 -2.50 8.30
N ARG A 72 -6.63 -1.82 8.69
CA ARG A 72 -6.67 -0.85 9.78
C ARG A 72 -7.72 0.23 9.47
N LYS A 73 -8.49 0.65 10.48
CA LYS A 73 -9.54 1.68 10.32
C LYS A 73 -9.01 2.93 9.61
N SER A 74 -7.83 3.40 9.98
CA SER A 74 -7.19 4.56 9.35
C SER A 74 -6.93 4.39 7.85
N TYR A 75 -6.60 3.18 7.38
CA TYR A 75 -6.41 2.91 5.96
C TYR A 75 -7.75 2.80 5.23
N ARG A 76 -8.73 2.13 5.84
CA ARG A 76 -10.09 2.06 5.30
C ARG A 76 -10.72 3.45 5.15
N ASP A 77 -10.55 4.33 6.13
CA ASP A 77 -11.10 5.69 6.09
C ASP A 77 -10.42 6.52 4.99
N ARG A 78 -9.11 6.35 4.79
CA ARG A 78 -8.36 6.99 3.70
C ARG A 78 -8.79 6.48 2.33
N ASP A 79 -8.99 5.17 2.19
CA ASP A 79 -9.47 4.55 0.95
C ASP A 79 -10.89 5.01 0.61
N ASN A 80 -11.79 5.05 1.60
CA ASN A 80 -13.15 5.57 1.43
C ASN A 80 -13.14 7.03 0.97
N TYR A 81 -12.31 7.87 1.58
CA TYR A 81 -12.16 9.27 1.18
C TYR A 81 -11.66 9.39 -0.27
N LEU A 82 -10.71 8.54 -0.68
CA LEU A 82 -10.19 8.52 -2.04
C LEU A 82 -11.25 8.06 -3.06
N ILE A 83 -12.03 7.03 -2.71
CA ILE A 83 -13.14 6.52 -3.52
C ILE A 83 -14.20 7.62 -3.70
N GLU A 84 -14.62 8.25 -2.61
CA GLU A 84 -15.59 9.34 -2.63
C GLU A 84 -15.11 10.50 -3.52
N ALA A 85 -13.86 10.94 -3.37
CA ALA A 85 -13.30 12.00 -4.21
C ALA A 85 -13.28 11.62 -5.70
N LYS A 86 -13.00 10.35 -6.03
CA LYS A 86 -13.04 9.85 -7.42
C LYS A 86 -14.46 9.84 -7.96
N GLU A 87 -15.43 9.38 -7.18
CA GLU A 87 -16.84 9.37 -7.58
C GLU A 87 -17.36 10.79 -7.83
N LEU A 88 -17.00 11.75 -6.97
CA LEU A 88 -17.35 13.16 -7.16
C LEU A 88 -16.77 13.73 -8.47
N LEU A 89 -15.52 13.38 -8.81
CA LEU A 89 -14.89 13.81 -10.05
C LEU A 89 -15.54 13.15 -11.27
N ILE A 90 -15.80 11.85 -11.24
CA ILE A 90 -16.45 11.10 -12.32
C ILE A 90 -17.85 11.66 -12.58
N ASN A 91 -18.59 11.98 -11.52
CA ASN A 91 -19.91 12.58 -11.58
C ASN A 91 -19.88 14.10 -11.86
N ARG A 92 -18.71 14.69 -12.12
CA ARG A 92 -18.50 16.13 -12.40
C ARG A 92 -19.06 17.06 -11.32
N LYS A 93 -19.15 16.58 -10.07
CA LYS A 93 -19.54 17.40 -8.92
C LYS A 93 -18.40 18.27 -8.39
N ILE A 94 -17.16 17.86 -8.69
CA ILE A 94 -15.96 18.62 -8.39
C ILE A 94 -15.08 18.69 -9.63
N ASP A 95 -14.36 19.79 -9.76
CA ASP A 95 -13.34 19.95 -10.79
C ASP A 95 -12.04 19.25 -10.43
N LEU A 96 -11.21 19.04 -11.44
CA LEU A 96 -9.93 18.36 -11.32
C LEU A 96 -9.00 19.01 -10.27
N THR A 97 -9.01 20.34 -10.19
CA THR A 97 -8.23 21.13 -9.23
C THR A 97 -8.68 20.87 -7.79
N GLU A 98 -9.98 20.73 -7.57
CA GLU A 98 -10.55 20.44 -6.25
C GLU A 98 -10.29 18.98 -5.86
N TYR A 99 -10.33 18.06 -6.82
CA TYR A 99 -9.90 16.69 -6.61
C TYR A 99 -8.43 16.63 -6.16
N GLU A 100 -7.52 17.31 -6.87
CA GLU A 100 -6.10 17.34 -6.50
C GLU A 100 -5.86 17.94 -5.10
N ARG A 101 -6.60 18.99 -4.73
CA ARG A 101 -6.55 19.58 -3.37
C ARG A 101 -6.97 18.58 -2.29
N ARG A 102 -8.04 17.83 -2.52
CA ARG A 102 -8.52 16.79 -1.58
C ARG A 102 -7.50 15.66 -1.41
N ILE A 103 -6.92 15.18 -2.51
CA ILE A 103 -5.92 14.11 -2.47
C ILE A 103 -4.63 14.58 -1.78
N ARG A 104 -4.20 15.84 -1.96
CA ARG A 104 -3.06 16.40 -1.22
C ARG A 104 -3.24 16.32 0.29
N ARG A 105 -4.46 16.51 0.80
CA ARG A 105 -4.76 16.45 2.24
C ARG A 105 -4.56 15.05 2.82
N LEU A 106 -4.82 14.00 2.03
CA LEU A 106 -4.50 12.61 2.38
C LEU A 106 -2.98 12.37 2.47
N THR A 107 -2.20 12.97 1.57
CA THR A 107 -0.75 12.77 1.53
C THR A 107 -0.01 13.54 2.62
N TYR A 108 -0.41 14.76 2.98
CA TYR A 108 0.21 15.50 4.09
C TYR A 108 0.02 14.83 5.45
N GLY A 109 -1.11 14.16 5.66
CA GLY A 109 -1.29 13.32 6.84
C GLY A 109 -0.26 12.20 6.90
N TYR A 110 0.11 11.59 5.77
CA TYR A 110 1.11 10.53 5.71
C TYR A 110 2.54 11.06 5.98
N ILE A 111 2.88 12.24 5.49
CA ILE A 111 4.20 12.88 5.66
C ILE A 111 4.47 13.14 7.15
N LYS A 112 3.54 13.78 7.86
CA LYS A 112 3.71 14.09 9.28
C LYS A 112 3.93 12.83 10.15
N TYR A 113 3.23 11.73 9.86
CA TYR A 113 3.40 10.48 10.62
C TYR A 113 4.68 9.71 10.28
N HIS A 114 5.35 9.98 9.17
CA HIS A 114 6.59 9.27 8.79
C HIS A 114 7.85 10.08 9.06
N GLU A 115 7.81 11.42 8.95
CA GLU A 115 8.90 12.27 9.43
C GLU A 115 9.09 12.14 10.96
N ASP A 116 8.01 12.00 11.73
CA ASP A 116 8.08 11.85 13.19
C ASP A 116 8.54 10.45 13.67
N ASN A 117 8.59 9.43 12.80
CA ASN A 117 8.92 8.04 13.16
C ASN A 117 10.24 7.51 12.56
N ASP A 118 10.84 8.21 11.59
CA ASP A 118 12.17 7.82 11.06
C ASP A 118 13.32 8.17 12.02
N ASP A 119 13.07 8.98 13.05
CA ASP A 119 14.07 9.39 14.06
C ASP A 119 14.14 8.47 15.30
N SER A 120 13.29 7.44 15.45
CA SER A 120 13.20 6.67 16.70
C SER A 120 13.86 5.28 16.71
N ASP A 121 14.40 4.79 15.60
CA ASP A 121 14.91 3.41 15.50
C ASP A 121 16.45 3.29 15.56
N PHE A 122 17.19 4.34 15.92
CA PHE A 122 18.66 4.36 15.96
C PHE A 122 19.33 4.43 17.35
N GLU A 123 18.59 4.23 18.44
CA GLU A 123 19.20 4.09 19.77
C GLU A 123 18.65 2.85 20.48
N ASN A 124 19.36 1.74 20.35
CA ASN A 124 19.77 0.85 21.45
C ASN A 124 20.56 -0.35 20.90
N ASP A 125 21.84 -0.12 20.59
CA ASP A 125 22.87 -1.15 20.60
C ASP A 125 23.65 -1.01 21.93
N VAL A 126 23.37 -1.90 22.89
CA VAL A 126 24.31 -2.38 23.92
C VAL A 126 24.05 -3.86 24.17
#